data_AF-A0A0J7KJL3-F1
#
_entry.id   AF-A0A0J7KJL3-F1
#
_cell.length_a   1.000
_cell.length_b   1.000
_cell.length_c   1.000
_cell.angle_alpha   90.00
_cell.angle_beta   90.00
_cell.angle_gamma   90.00
#
_symmetry.space_group_name_H-M   'P 1'
#
loop_
_entity.id
_entity.type
_entity.pdbx_description
1 polymer ?
#
loop_
_entity_poly.entity_id
_entity_poly.type
_entity_poly.pdbx_seq_one_letter_code
_entity_poly.pdbx_strand_id
1 'polypeptide(L)'
;MMIPVLGTRWCGNGDDAKNENDLGRFNNTDACCRAHDNCNNDILAGETKVNLLNNGIYTRSACPCDNAFYECLKKASSVPAKTIGNTYFNILRPQCFLCTCPEDNCNPNEGTDCNNQCKKYKWFDNPKF
;
A
#
# COMPACT_ATOMS: atom_id res chain seq x y z
N MET A 1 -4.09 -6.16 -6.69
CA MET A 1 -3.10 -5.43 -7.49
C MET A 1 -3.71 -5.16 -8.87
N MET A 2 -3.34 -4.08 -9.54
CA MET A 2 -4.04 -3.52 -10.72
C MET A 2 -3.33 -3.90 -12.03
N ILE A 3 -4.01 -3.80 -13.17
CA ILE A 3 -3.40 -3.97 -14.51
C ILE A 3 -2.17 -3.06 -14.66
N PRO A 4 -1.06 -3.54 -15.25
CA PRO A 4 0.12 -2.74 -15.52
C PRO A 4 -0.20 -1.41 -16.22
N VAL A 5 0.40 -0.33 -15.73
CA VAL A 5 0.18 1.02 -16.27
C VAL A 5 1.26 1.34 -17.29
N LEU A 6 0.86 1.79 -18.48
CA LEU A 6 1.81 2.11 -19.55
C LEU A 6 2.68 3.31 -19.18
N GLY A 7 3.98 3.19 -19.41
CA GLY A 7 4.96 4.22 -19.08
C GLY A 7 5.46 4.19 -17.63
N THR A 8 5.10 3.15 -16.87
CA THR A 8 5.63 2.81 -15.55
C THR A 8 6.18 1.37 -15.57
N ARG A 9 7.08 1.05 -14.65
CA ARG A 9 7.67 -0.29 -14.47
C ARG A 9 7.15 -1.00 -13.24
N TRP A 10 6.74 -0.25 -12.22
CA TRP A 10 6.35 -0.75 -10.90
C TRP A 10 4.85 -0.67 -10.65
N CYS A 11 4.10 0.12 -11.42
CA CYS A 11 2.66 0.22 -11.23
C CYS A 11 1.92 -0.91 -11.97
N GLY A 12 1.56 -1.98 -11.26
CA GLY A 12 0.85 -3.11 -11.86
C GLY A 12 0.84 -4.33 -10.95
N ASN A 13 0.46 -5.51 -11.46
CA ASN A 13 0.66 -6.78 -10.77
C ASN A 13 2.15 -7.17 -10.81
N GLY A 14 2.87 -6.86 -9.73
CA GLY A 14 4.33 -6.93 -9.68
C GLY A 14 4.97 -5.79 -10.48
N ASP A 15 6.23 -5.96 -10.82
CA ASP A 15 6.99 -5.01 -11.63
C ASP A 15 7.64 -5.67 -12.88
N ASP A 16 7.92 -4.86 -13.89
CA ASP A 16 8.73 -5.18 -15.07
C ASP A 16 10.06 -4.40 -15.04
N ALA A 17 10.54 -4.08 -13.83
CA ALA A 17 11.76 -3.31 -13.64
C ALA A 17 12.99 -4.22 -13.76
N LYS A 18 14.02 -3.79 -14.49
CA LYS A 18 15.26 -4.57 -14.61
C LYS A 18 16.12 -4.52 -13.35
N ASN A 19 15.92 -3.49 -12.53
CA ASN A 19 16.59 -3.24 -11.25
C ASN A 19 15.80 -2.18 -10.47
N GLU A 20 16.15 -2.00 -9.20
CA GLU A 20 15.48 -1.05 -8.31
C GLU A 20 15.37 0.37 -8.87
N ASN A 21 16.34 0.84 -9.67
CA ASN A 21 16.36 2.19 -10.22
C ASN A 21 15.74 2.32 -11.62
N ASP A 22 15.23 1.23 -12.19
CA ASP A 22 14.56 1.25 -13.48
C ASP A 22 13.15 1.82 -13.34
N LEU A 23 13.05 3.13 -13.59
CA LEU A 23 11.79 3.87 -13.61
C LEU A 23 11.41 4.19 -15.05
N GLY A 24 10.12 4.06 -15.34
CA GLY A 24 9.52 4.41 -16.62
C GLY A 24 9.41 5.92 -16.87
N ARG A 25 8.75 6.26 -17.98
CA ARG A 25 8.53 7.65 -18.42
C ARG A 25 7.88 8.51 -17.34
N PHE A 26 6.95 7.96 -16.58
CA PHE A 26 6.28 8.66 -15.48
C PHE A 26 7.00 8.41 -14.16
N ASN A 27 8.30 8.75 -14.11
CA ASN A 27 9.22 8.42 -13.03
C ASN A 27 8.70 8.73 -11.62
N ASN A 28 8.05 9.88 -11.40
CA ASN A 28 7.50 10.26 -10.10
C ASN A 28 6.34 9.34 -9.68
N THR A 29 5.47 9.00 -10.62
CA THR A 29 4.36 8.06 -10.38
C THR A 29 4.89 6.65 -10.16
N ASP A 30 5.85 6.25 -10.97
CA ASP A 30 6.46 4.94 -10.91
C ASP A 30 7.22 4.71 -9.60
N ALA A 31 7.92 5.75 -9.12
CA ALA A 31 8.58 5.74 -7.83
C ALA A 31 7.59 5.58 -6.67
N CYS A 32 6.37 6.10 -6.78
CA CYS A 32 5.32 5.86 -5.78
C CYS A 32 4.93 4.38 -5.73
N CYS A 33 4.76 3.74 -6.88
CA CYS A 33 4.42 2.31 -6.96
C CYS A 33 5.58 1.45 -6.44
N ARG A 34 6.83 1.74 -6.84
CA ARG A 34 8.03 1.08 -6.31
C ARG A 34 8.09 1.16 -4.79
N ALA A 35 7.84 2.34 -4.22
CA ALA A 35 7.85 2.54 -2.77
C ALA A 35 6.73 1.76 -2.07
N HIS A 36 5.57 1.63 -2.71
CA HIS A 36 4.45 0.85 -2.20
C HIS A 36 4.75 -0.65 -2.21
N ASP A 37 5.28 -1.17 -3.32
CA ASP A 37 5.69 -2.58 -3.46
C ASP A 37 6.78 -2.95 -2.44
N ASN A 38 7.77 -2.07 -2.26
CA ASN A 38 8.87 -2.29 -1.32
C ASN A 38 8.53 -2.02 0.15
N CYS A 39 7.27 -1.66 0.49
CA CYS A 39 6.89 -1.45 1.87
C CYS A 39 6.99 -2.73 2.71
N ASN A 40 6.95 -3.92 2.08
CA ASN A 40 7.16 -5.25 2.69
C ASN A 40 6.31 -5.51 3.95
N ASN A 41 5.17 -4.84 4.06
CA ASN A 41 4.24 -5.00 5.16
C ASN A 41 2.84 -5.20 4.60
N ASP A 42 2.64 -6.38 4.04
CA ASP A 42 1.43 -6.81 3.38
C ASP A 42 0.97 -8.17 3.92
N ILE A 43 -0.19 -8.60 3.43
CA ILE A 43 -0.78 -9.92 3.66
C ILE A 43 -1.28 -10.38 2.30
N LEU A 44 -0.70 -11.45 1.74
CA LEU A 44 -1.12 -11.96 0.44
C LEU A 44 -2.55 -12.51 0.51
N ALA A 45 -3.20 -12.66 -0.65
CA ALA A 45 -4.53 -13.26 -0.73
C ALA A 45 -4.52 -14.67 -0.12
N GLY A 46 -5.42 -14.92 0.84
CA GLY A 46 -5.53 -16.19 1.56
C GLY A 46 -4.57 -16.34 2.76
N GLU A 47 -3.61 -15.43 2.95
CA GLU A 47 -2.69 -15.50 4.08
C GLU A 47 -3.30 -14.94 5.37
N THR A 48 -2.76 -15.43 6.49
CA THR A 48 -3.12 -14.98 7.83
C THR A 48 -1.92 -14.37 8.52
N LYS A 49 -2.08 -13.15 9.03
CA LYS A 49 -1.09 -12.46 9.86
C LYS A 49 -1.63 -12.29 11.27
N VAL A 50 -1.06 -13.05 12.21
CA VAL A 50 -1.48 -13.11 13.62
C VAL A 50 -2.95 -13.53 13.77
N ASN A 51 -3.88 -12.59 13.75
CA ASN A 51 -5.32 -12.78 13.91
C ASN A 51 -6.13 -12.34 12.67
N LEU A 52 -5.46 -11.88 11.63
CA LEU A 52 -6.06 -11.20 10.49
C LEU A 52 -5.89 -12.06 9.23
N LEU A 53 -6.99 -12.64 8.73
CA LEU A 53 -7.02 -13.38 7.48
C LEU A 53 -7.37 -12.42 6.33
N ASN A 54 -6.54 -12.38 5.29
CA ASN A 54 -6.90 -11.72 4.04
C ASN A 54 -7.76 -12.67 3.20
N ASN A 55 -9.08 -12.58 3.38
CA ASN A 55 -10.06 -13.33 2.58
C ASN A 55 -10.35 -12.69 1.21
N GLY A 56 -9.62 -11.64 0.83
CA GLY A 56 -9.72 -11.01 -0.48
C GLY A 56 -8.95 -11.76 -1.56
N ILE A 57 -9.20 -11.39 -2.81
CA ILE A 57 -8.50 -11.92 -3.99
C ILE A 57 -7.21 -11.18 -4.34
N TYR A 58 -6.84 -10.18 -3.54
CA TYR A 58 -5.66 -9.34 -3.75
C TYR A 58 -4.88 -9.19 -2.45
N THR A 59 -3.57 -9.00 -2.58
CA THR A 59 -2.70 -8.51 -1.50
C THR A 59 -3.26 -7.23 -0.88
N ARG A 60 -3.23 -7.16 0.45
CA ARG A 60 -3.61 -5.97 1.22
C ARG A 60 -2.40 -5.49 2.02
N SER A 61 -2.16 -4.18 2.02
CA SER A 61 -0.99 -3.57 2.65
C SER A 61 -1.32 -2.95 4.00
N ALA A 62 -0.29 -2.65 4.79
CA ALA A 62 -0.46 -1.90 6.02
C ALA A 62 -0.89 -0.45 5.71
N CYS A 63 -1.71 0.16 6.58
CA CYS A 63 -2.20 1.52 6.34
C CYS A 63 -1.11 2.59 6.19
N PRO A 64 0.05 2.51 6.86
CA PRO A 64 1.13 3.47 6.61
C PRO A 64 1.65 3.39 5.16
N CYS A 65 1.70 2.20 4.58
CA CYS A 65 2.08 2.00 3.17
C CYS A 65 1.05 2.64 2.24
N ASP A 66 -0.25 2.36 2.46
CA ASP A 66 -1.31 2.90 1.61
C ASP A 66 -1.45 4.43 1.76
N ASN A 67 -1.26 4.98 2.96
CA ASN A 67 -1.27 6.43 3.20
C ASN A 67 -0.07 7.12 2.50
N ALA A 68 1.12 6.55 2.61
CA ALA A 68 2.30 7.08 1.91
C ALA A 68 2.11 7.03 0.39
N PHE A 69 1.51 5.95 -0.11
CA PHE A 69 1.18 5.80 -1.52
C PHE A 69 0.16 6.83 -2.00
N TYR A 70 -0.91 7.05 -1.21
CA TYR A 70 -1.92 8.07 -1.47
C TYR A 70 -1.29 9.46 -1.62
N GLU A 71 -0.50 9.89 -0.64
CA GLU A 71 0.14 11.22 -0.65
C GLU A 71 1.15 11.35 -1.78
N CYS A 72 1.91 10.28 -2.06
CA CYS A 72 2.86 10.27 -3.16
C CYS A 72 2.16 10.46 -4.52
N LEU A 73 1.06 9.74 -4.77
CA LEU A 73 0.29 9.87 -6.01
C LEU A 73 -0.35 11.26 -6.14
N LYS A 74 -0.88 11.83 -5.05
CA LYS A 74 -1.40 13.21 -5.03
C LYS A 74 -0.32 14.21 -5.42
N LYS A 75 0.89 14.05 -4.88
CA LYS A 75 2.04 14.91 -5.19
C LYS A 75 2.54 14.72 -6.62
N ALA A 76 2.61 13.48 -7.11
CA ALA A 76 3.05 13.17 -8.47
C ALA A 76 2.14 13.79 -9.53
N SER A 77 0.82 13.86 -9.25
CA SER A 77 -0.21 14.64 -9.97
C SER A 77 -0.35 14.41 -11.49
N SER A 78 0.40 13.45 -12.05
CA SER A 78 0.34 13.03 -13.45
C SER A 78 -1.00 12.36 -13.78
N VAL A 79 -1.33 12.24 -15.08
CA VAL A 79 -2.52 11.50 -15.52
C VAL A 79 -2.50 10.05 -15.00
N PRO A 80 -1.40 9.27 -15.19
CA PRO A 80 -1.29 7.95 -14.59
C PRO A 80 -1.47 7.93 -13.07
N ALA A 81 -0.91 8.90 -12.33
CA ALA A 81 -1.05 8.96 -10.88
C ALA A 81 -2.52 9.11 -10.44
N LYS A 82 -3.28 9.97 -11.15
CA LYS A 82 -4.72 10.15 -10.90
C LYS A 82 -5.52 8.90 -11.22
N THR A 83 -5.19 8.22 -12.33
CA THR A 83 -5.83 6.96 -12.72
C THR A 83 -5.56 5.85 -11.70
N ILE A 84 -4.31 5.69 -11.28
CA ILE A 84 -3.92 4.70 -10.27
C ILE A 84 -4.61 5.01 -8.95
N GLY A 85 -4.53 6.25 -8.48
CA GLY A 85 -5.15 6.69 -7.23
C GLY A 85 -6.66 6.44 -7.23
N ASN A 86 -7.37 6.87 -8.26
CA ASN A 86 -8.81 6.61 -8.36
C ASN A 86 -9.13 5.11 -8.42
N THR A 87 -8.37 4.32 -9.16
CA THR A 87 -8.64 2.89 -9.29
C THR A 87 -8.38 2.15 -7.97
N TYR A 88 -7.24 2.38 -7.33
CA TYR A 88 -6.88 1.73 -6.08
C TYR A 88 -7.81 2.16 -4.94
N PHE A 89 -7.93 3.46 -4.69
CA PHE A 89 -8.60 4.00 -3.50
C PHE A 89 -10.12 4.18 -3.65
N ASN A 90 -10.65 4.37 -4.87
CA ASN A 90 -12.09 4.62 -5.06
C ASN A 90 -12.86 3.45 -5.67
N ILE A 91 -12.23 2.66 -6.55
CA ILE A 91 -12.88 1.53 -7.25
C ILE A 91 -12.62 0.22 -6.51
N LEU A 92 -11.36 -0.16 -6.34
CA LEU A 92 -10.98 -1.44 -5.70
C LEU A 92 -11.18 -1.40 -4.18
N ARG A 93 -10.95 -0.22 -3.56
CA ARG A 93 -11.12 0.03 -2.12
C ARG A 93 -10.59 -1.10 -1.24
N PRO A 94 -9.31 -1.50 -1.40
CA PRO A 94 -8.74 -2.48 -0.49
C PRO A 94 -8.77 -1.89 0.92
N GLN A 95 -9.05 -2.75 1.91
CA GLN A 95 -8.84 -2.37 3.30
C GLN A 95 -7.36 -2.54 3.63
N CYS A 96 -6.82 -1.60 4.39
CA CYS A 96 -5.47 -1.67 4.93
C CYS A 96 -5.52 -2.19 6.37
N PHE A 97 -4.40 -2.60 6.93
CA PHE A 97 -4.34 -3.06 8.32
C PHE A 97 -3.38 -2.25 9.18
N LEU A 98 -3.71 -2.11 10.46
CA LEU A 98 -2.86 -1.51 11.48
C LEU A 98 -2.83 -2.39 12.71
N CYS A 99 -1.69 -2.35 13.39
CA CYS A 99 -1.58 -2.94 14.71
C CYS A 99 -2.43 -2.15 15.69
N THR A 100 -3.19 -2.85 16.54
CA THR A 100 -3.89 -2.25 17.67
C THR A 100 -3.26 -2.79 18.95
N CYS A 101 -2.42 -1.97 19.58
CA CYS A 101 -1.89 -2.29 20.90
C CYS A 101 -3.00 -2.12 21.97
N PRO A 102 -3.17 -3.08 22.90
CA PRO A 102 -3.96 -2.87 24.10
C PRO A 102 -3.17 -1.94 25.05
N GLU A 103 -3.76 -0.80 25.38
CA GLU A 103 -3.17 0.39 26.05
C GLU A 103 -2.40 0.08 27.36
N ASP A 104 -1.29 0.76 27.69
CA ASP A 104 -1.24 2.14 28.19
C ASP A 104 -0.31 3.14 27.46
N ASN A 105 0.45 2.76 26.43
CA ASN A 105 1.45 3.63 25.77
C ASN A 105 1.49 3.51 24.23
N CYS A 106 0.35 3.36 23.55
CA CYS A 106 0.34 3.34 22.08
C CYS A 106 -0.06 4.72 21.54
N ASN A 107 0.87 5.46 20.95
CA ASN A 107 0.53 6.66 20.18
C ASN A 107 0.08 6.23 18.77
N PRO A 108 -1.21 6.36 18.41
CA PRO A 108 -1.74 5.90 17.13
C PRO A 108 -1.20 6.71 15.92
N ASN A 109 -0.50 7.83 16.16
CA ASN A 109 0.08 8.68 15.12
C ASN A 109 1.54 8.33 14.79
N GLU A 110 2.18 7.47 15.57
CA GLU A 110 3.52 6.95 15.30
C GLU A 110 3.37 5.48 14.90
N GLY A 111 3.41 5.20 13.60
CA GLY A 111 3.28 3.86 13.01
C GLY A 111 4.36 2.84 13.41
N THR A 112 5.05 3.06 14.52
CA THR A 112 6.15 2.25 15.04
C THR A 112 5.91 1.65 16.43
N ASP A 113 4.89 2.06 17.19
CA ASP A 113 4.92 1.77 18.64
C ASP A 113 4.13 0.54 19.11
N CYS A 114 4.48 -0.61 18.54
CA CYS A 114 4.28 -1.90 19.18
C CYS A 114 5.60 -2.68 19.09
N ASN A 115 6.67 -2.18 19.75
CA ASN A 115 8.03 -2.77 19.85
C ASN A 115 8.07 -4.28 19.56
N ASN A 116 8.22 -4.64 18.28
CA ASN A 116 8.31 -6.00 17.73
C ASN A 116 7.23 -7.03 18.16
N GLN A 117 6.12 -6.63 18.77
CA GLN A 117 5.10 -7.57 19.24
C GLN A 117 3.68 -7.03 19.01
N CYS A 118 3.29 -6.93 17.74
CA CYS A 118 1.89 -6.73 17.42
C CYS A 118 1.08 -8.00 17.74
N LYS A 119 0.27 -7.94 18.79
CA LYS A 119 -0.59 -9.05 19.21
C LYS A 119 -1.95 -9.07 18.52
N LYS A 120 -2.35 -7.95 17.91
CA LYS A 120 -3.64 -7.81 17.26
C LYS A 120 -3.60 -6.78 16.14
N TYR A 121 -4.09 -7.17 14.97
CA TYR A 121 -4.34 -6.28 13.84
C TYR A 121 -5.83 -6.06 13.63
N LYS A 122 -6.18 -4.90 13.07
CA LYS A 122 -7.54 -4.59 12.58
C LYS A 122 -7.49 -4.05 11.16
N TRP A 123 -8.57 -4.28 10.41
CA TRP A 123 -8.81 -3.70 9.10
C TRP A 123 -9.33 -2.26 9.24
N PHE A 124 -8.90 -1.38 8.34
CA PHE A 124 -9.35 -0.01 8.19
C PHE A 124 -9.63 0.29 6.73
N ASP A 125 -10.59 1.17 6.49
CA ASP A 125 -10.89 1.63 5.14
C ASP A 125 -9.89 2.70 4.72
N ASN A 126 -9.40 2.59 3.49
CA ASN A 126 -8.51 3.58 2.89
C ASN A 126 -9.26 4.89 2.59
N PRO A 127 -8.55 6.04 2.55
CA PRO A 127 -9.16 7.32 2.17
C PRO A 127 -9.60 7.31 0.71
N LYS A 128 -10.54 8.19 0.36
CA LYS A 128 -10.96 8.41 -1.04
C LYS A 128 -9.98 9.33 -1.75
N PHE A 129 -9.55 8.93 -2.95
CA PHE A 129 -8.61 9.67 -3.80
C PHE A 129 -9.29 10.70 -4.69
#